data_AF-A0A8C7S2I2-F1
#
_entry.id   AF-A0A8C7S2I2-F1
#
_cell.length_a   1.000
_cell.length_b   1.000
_cell.length_c   1.000
_cell.angle_alpha   90.00
_cell.angle_beta   90.00
_cell.angle_gamma   90.00
#
_symmetry.space_group_name_H-M   'P 1'
#
loop_
_entity.id
_entity.type
_entity.pdbx_description
1 polymer ?
#
loop_
_entity_poly.entity_id
_entity_poly.type
_entity_poly.pdbx_seq_one_letter_code
_entity_poly.pdbx_strand_id
1 'polypeptide(L)'
;MLSVRDHKGSKLSSGFTWSFYVMERPGVSNVLYTQYIYIYIYSALRKYSAPLNFATFCHISGFKHKDIKLYFFVKNQQQVGHNHEVERHLLDISNFFNKSKTEKLGVQNYSAPLLSVQQTLSRSSVRISESQRSVKSAESIMKNKEHTRQVRDTVVKKFKAGFGYKKISQALNIPRSTVQAIILKWKEYQTTANLPRPGRPSKLSAHTRRRLIRDAAKRPMITLDELQRSTAEVGDSVHRTTISHILHKSGLYGRVARRKPFLKDIHKNCRLKFATSHLGDTPNMWKKVLWSDETKIELFGNNAKRYVWRKSNTAEHTIPTVKHGGGSIMVWACFSSAGTGKMVKMYGKMDGAKYRTILEENLMESAKDLRLGRRFVFQQDNDPKHKAKSTMEWFKNKHIQVLEWPSQSPDLNPIENLWKELKTAVHKCSPSNLTELELFCKDVWEKNSVSRCAKLIETYPKRLTAVIAAKGGATKY
;
A
#
# COMPACT_ATOMS: atom_id res chain seq x y z
N MET A 1 19.49 -16.08 -32.07
CA MET A 1 19.20 -17.37 -32.74
C MET A 1 19.58 -18.48 -31.76
N LEU A 2 18.61 -19.09 -31.08
CA LEU A 2 18.81 -20.24 -30.17
C LEU A 2 17.84 -21.34 -30.64
N SER A 3 18.39 -22.50 -31.01
CA SER A 3 17.66 -23.66 -31.57
C SER A 3 17.39 -24.66 -30.47
N VAL A 4 16.12 -24.97 -30.19
CA VAL A 4 15.74 -26.07 -29.30
C VAL A 4 15.66 -27.36 -30.12
N ARG A 5 16.33 -28.43 -29.67
CA ARG A 5 16.30 -29.79 -30.24
C ARG A 5 15.69 -30.72 -29.20
N ASP A 6 15.10 -31.84 -29.63
CA ASP A 6 14.63 -32.88 -28.71
C ASP A 6 15.78 -33.82 -28.27
N HIS A 7 15.47 -34.78 -27.39
CA HIS A 7 16.44 -35.74 -26.84
C HIS A 7 17.06 -36.72 -27.87
N LYS A 8 16.65 -36.66 -29.15
CA LYS A 8 17.25 -37.41 -30.26
C LYS A 8 17.84 -36.53 -31.37
N GLY A 9 17.83 -35.20 -31.22
CA GLY A 9 18.64 -34.29 -32.02
C GLY A 9 18.01 -33.73 -33.31
N SER A 10 16.71 -33.88 -33.53
CA SER A 10 16.01 -33.35 -34.71
C SER A 10 15.52 -31.90 -34.50
N LYS A 11 15.56 -31.04 -35.54
CA LYS A 11 14.96 -29.69 -35.54
C LYS A 11 13.45 -29.78 -35.81
N LEU A 12 12.62 -29.19 -34.96
CA LEU A 12 11.18 -29.03 -35.22
C LEU A 12 10.93 -27.75 -36.04
N SER A 13 10.38 -27.90 -37.24
CA SER A 13 9.90 -26.81 -38.08
C SER A 13 8.46 -26.40 -37.71
N SER A 14 8.12 -25.19 -38.14
CA SER A 14 6.89 -24.43 -37.94
C SER A 14 5.56 -25.20 -38.07
N GLY A 15 4.65 -24.91 -37.13
CA GLY A 15 3.20 -25.05 -37.29
C GLY A 15 2.66 -26.45 -36.99
N PHE A 16 2.05 -26.65 -35.81
CA PHE A 16 1.20 -27.81 -35.56
C PHE A 16 -0.03 -27.45 -34.71
N THR A 17 -1.19 -27.63 -35.33
CA THR A 17 -2.48 -27.94 -34.72
C THR A 17 -2.37 -29.20 -33.88
N TRP A 18 -2.82 -29.16 -32.62
CA TRP A 18 -2.89 -30.34 -31.77
C TRP A 18 -4.17 -31.14 -32.09
N SER A 19 -4.01 -32.19 -32.91
CA SER A 19 -4.94 -33.33 -32.92
C SER A 19 -4.34 -34.42 -32.04
N PHE A 20 -4.98 -34.74 -30.91
CA PHE A 20 -4.56 -35.87 -30.07
C PHE A 20 -5.32 -37.13 -30.48
N TYR A 21 -4.58 -38.07 -31.07
CA TYR A 21 -4.98 -39.46 -31.26
C TYR A 21 -4.91 -40.18 -29.91
N VAL A 22 -5.99 -40.81 -29.48
CA VAL A 22 -6.02 -41.68 -28.28
C VAL A 22 -5.88 -43.12 -28.76
N MET A 23 -4.76 -43.77 -28.44
CA MET A 23 -4.65 -45.22 -28.59
C MET A 23 -5.41 -45.90 -27.44
N GLU A 24 -6.51 -46.57 -27.78
CA GLU A 24 -7.18 -47.51 -26.88
C GLU A 24 -6.34 -48.78 -26.75
N ARG A 25 -5.90 -49.10 -25.54
CA ARG A 25 -5.57 -50.48 -25.16
C ARG A 25 -6.65 -50.98 -24.20
N PRO A 26 -7.30 -52.12 -24.48
CA PRO A 26 -8.30 -52.68 -23.58
C PRO A 26 -7.58 -53.33 -22.40
N GLY A 27 -7.90 -52.87 -21.16
CA GLY A 27 -7.52 -53.59 -19.94
C GLY A 27 -6.83 -52.82 -18.82
N VAL A 28 -6.66 -51.49 -18.90
CA VAL A 28 -6.14 -50.69 -17.77
C VAL A 28 -7.28 -49.93 -17.11
N SER A 29 -7.49 -50.16 -15.81
CA SER A 29 -8.64 -49.64 -15.05
C SER A 29 -8.78 -48.11 -15.14
N ASN A 30 -10.02 -47.65 -15.32
CA ASN A 30 -10.43 -46.26 -15.48
C ASN A 30 -9.97 -45.28 -14.38
N VAL A 31 -9.43 -45.77 -13.25
CA VAL A 31 -9.04 -44.95 -12.11
C VAL A 31 -7.73 -44.19 -12.35
N LEU A 32 -6.75 -44.81 -13.02
CA LEU A 32 -5.44 -44.19 -13.28
C LEU A 32 -5.51 -43.12 -14.39
N TYR A 33 -6.41 -43.31 -15.37
CA TYR A 33 -6.62 -42.37 -16.48
C TYR A 33 -7.23 -41.04 -16.00
N THR A 34 -8.19 -41.10 -15.05
CA THR A 34 -8.75 -39.90 -14.40
C THR A 34 -7.77 -39.22 -13.44
N GLN A 35 -6.86 -39.95 -12.79
CA GLN A 35 -5.86 -39.37 -11.88
C GLN A 35 -4.80 -38.54 -12.64
N TYR A 36 -4.35 -39.01 -13.81
CA TYR A 36 -3.33 -38.29 -14.60
C TYR A 36 -3.84 -36.97 -15.19
N ILE A 37 -5.09 -36.93 -15.64
CA ILE A 37 -5.73 -35.72 -16.19
C ILE A 37 -5.99 -34.69 -15.10
N TYR A 38 -6.39 -35.11 -13.88
CA TYR A 38 -6.66 -34.19 -12.77
C TYR A 38 -5.40 -33.48 -12.23
N ILE A 39 -4.27 -34.19 -12.13
CA ILE A 39 -3.00 -33.63 -11.66
C ILE A 39 -2.44 -32.60 -12.68
N TYR A 40 -2.63 -32.84 -13.97
CA TYR A 40 -2.19 -31.93 -15.02
C TYR A 40 -3.04 -30.65 -15.10
N ILE A 41 -4.35 -30.76 -14.87
CA ILE A 41 -5.27 -29.59 -14.83
C ILE A 41 -5.03 -28.75 -13.57
N TYR A 42 -4.79 -29.37 -12.42
CA TYR A 42 -4.52 -28.65 -11.17
C TYR A 42 -3.16 -27.93 -11.18
N SER A 43 -2.14 -28.53 -11.82
CA SER A 43 -0.83 -27.88 -12.03
C SER A 43 -0.90 -26.75 -13.06
N ALA A 44 -1.76 -26.84 -14.07
CA ALA A 44 -2.04 -25.73 -15.00
C ALA A 44 -2.79 -24.57 -14.31
N LEU A 45 -3.80 -24.85 -13.49
CA LEU A 45 -4.57 -23.84 -12.75
C LEU A 45 -3.74 -23.09 -11.69
N ARG A 46 -2.75 -23.75 -11.09
CA ARG A 46 -1.83 -23.11 -10.13
C ARG A 46 -0.84 -22.15 -10.80
N LYS A 47 -0.55 -22.34 -12.09
CA LYS A 47 0.43 -21.56 -12.85
C LYS A 47 -0.12 -20.23 -13.37
N TYR A 48 -1.44 -20.12 -13.54
CA TYR A 48 -2.10 -18.90 -14.00
C TYR A 48 -3.00 -18.34 -12.90
N SER A 49 -2.45 -17.47 -12.07
CA SER A 49 -3.14 -16.81 -10.95
C SER A 49 -4.19 -15.78 -11.43
N ALA A 50 -5.26 -16.23 -12.08
CA ALA A 50 -6.41 -15.43 -12.46
C ALA A 50 -7.71 -16.25 -12.38
N PRO A 51 -8.85 -15.66 -11.97
CA PRO A 51 -10.11 -16.39 -11.85
C PRO A 51 -10.64 -16.70 -13.26
N LEU A 52 -10.44 -17.92 -13.74
CA LEU A 52 -11.15 -18.41 -14.92
C LEU A 52 -12.64 -18.53 -14.59
N ASN A 53 -13.49 -17.90 -15.41
CA ASN A 53 -14.93 -18.07 -15.27
C ASN A 53 -15.35 -19.49 -15.70
N PHE A 54 -16.44 -19.98 -15.11
CA PHE A 54 -16.90 -21.36 -15.26
C PHE A 54 -17.25 -21.74 -16.71
N ALA A 55 -17.72 -20.79 -17.52
CA ALA A 55 -18.05 -21.04 -18.92
C ALA A 55 -16.79 -21.33 -19.76
N THR A 56 -15.70 -20.62 -19.48
CA THR A 56 -14.40 -20.86 -20.11
C THR A 56 -13.81 -22.21 -19.70
N PHE A 57 -14.02 -22.65 -18.45
CA PHE A 57 -13.59 -23.99 -17.99
C PHE A 57 -14.33 -25.13 -18.69
N CYS A 58 -15.66 -25.07 -18.81
CA CYS A 58 -16.43 -26.09 -19.54
C CYS A 58 -16.07 -26.12 -21.03
N HIS A 59 -15.75 -24.97 -21.62
CA HIS A 59 -15.37 -24.89 -23.03
C HIS A 59 -13.98 -25.49 -23.30
N ILE A 60 -13.00 -25.28 -22.41
CA ILE A 60 -11.63 -25.80 -22.57
C ILE A 60 -11.55 -27.29 -22.24
N SER A 61 -12.31 -27.76 -21.24
CA SER A 61 -12.26 -29.15 -20.77
C SER A 61 -13.18 -30.12 -21.53
N GLY A 62 -14.11 -29.61 -22.35
CA GLY A 62 -15.06 -30.42 -23.14
C GLY A 62 -16.21 -31.03 -22.34
N PHE A 63 -16.27 -30.84 -21.02
CA PHE A 63 -17.33 -31.39 -20.15
C PHE A 63 -18.61 -30.56 -20.20
N LYS A 64 -19.76 -31.19 -20.46
CA LYS A 64 -21.06 -30.52 -20.35
C LYS A 64 -21.49 -30.48 -18.88
N HIS A 65 -22.20 -29.41 -18.49
CA HIS A 65 -22.63 -29.18 -17.11
C HIS A 65 -23.42 -30.33 -16.47
N LYS A 66 -24.09 -31.16 -17.29
CA LYS A 66 -24.86 -32.33 -16.83
C LYS A 66 -23.96 -33.48 -16.36
N ASP A 67 -22.77 -33.63 -16.96
CA ASP A 67 -21.84 -34.72 -16.70
C ASP A 67 -21.13 -34.54 -15.35
N ILE A 68 -20.88 -33.29 -14.97
CA ILE A 68 -20.27 -32.92 -13.68
C ILE A 68 -21.25 -33.15 -12.52
N LYS A 69 -22.54 -32.88 -12.73
CA LYS A 69 -23.60 -33.16 -11.72
C LYS A 69 -23.80 -34.66 -11.50
N LEU A 70 -23.72 -35.46 -12.57
CA LEU A 70 -23.88 -36.92 -12.48
C LEU A 70 -22.74 -37.55 -11.67
N TYR A 71 -21.51 -37.06 -11.83
CA TYR A 71 -20.36 -37.55 -11.06
C TYR A 71 -20.49 -37.28 -9.54
N PHE A 72 -21.02 -36.12 -9.14
CA PHE A 72 -21.32 -35.81 -7.74
C PHE A 72 -22.48 -36.66 -7.18
N PHE A 73 -23.46 -37.01 -8.02
CA PHE A 73 -24.60 -37.85 -7.62
C PHE A 73 -24.17 -39.30 -7.39
N VAL A 74 -23.31 -39.85 -8.26
CA VAL A 74 -22.81 -41.24 -8.16
C VAL A 74 -21.90 -41.43 -6.94
N LYS A 75 -21.06 -40.44 -6.58
CA LYS A 75 -20.19 -40.55 -5.41
C LYS A 75 -20.91 -40.51 -4.05
N ASN A 76 -22.15 -40.00 -4.01
CA ASN A 76 -23.01 -40.04 -2.82
C ASN A 76 -23.66 -41.43 -2.59
N GLN A 77 -23.49 -42.39 -3.50
CA GLN A 77 -24.12 -43.71 -3.44
C GLN A 77 -23.13 -44.87 -3.29
N GLN A 78 -21.82 -44.67 -3.42
CA GLN A 78 -20.83 -45.75 -3.28
C GLN A 78 -19.71 -45.41 -2.28
N GLN A 79 -19.57 -46.28 -1.27
CA GLN A 79 -18.41 -46.35 -0.39
C GLN A 79 -17.20 -46.84 -1.20
N VAL A 80 -16.26 -45.94 -1.51
CA VAL A 80 -14.96 -46.31 -2.07
C VAL A 80 -13.87 -45.69 -1.18
N GLY A 81 -12.86 -46.50 -0.89
CA GLY A 81 -11.82 -46.33 0.14
C GLY A 81 -11.33 -44.91 0.44
N HIS A 82 -11.17 -44.65 1.75
CA HIS A 82 -10.67 -43.42 2.34
C HIS A 82 -9.33 -42.96 1.75
N ASN A 83 -9.33 -41.81 1.07
CA ASN A 83 -8.12 -41.04 0.80
C ASN A 83 -8.36 -39.57 1.18
N HIS A 84 -7.87 -39.20 2.38
CA HIS A 84 -8.16 -37.92 3.05
C HIS A 84 -7.67 -36.67 2.30
N GLU A 85 -6.68 -36.81 1.42
CA GLU A 85 -6.14 -35.67 0.66
C GLU A 85 -7.08 -35.27 -0.48
N VAL A 86 -7.72 -36.25 -1.10
CA VAL A 86 -8.71 -36.06 -2.16
C VAL A 86 -10.00 -35.44 -1.62
N GLU A 87 -10.47 -35.85 -0.43
CA GLU A 87 -11.60 -35.22 0.25
C GLU A 87 -11.35 -33.74 0.55
N ARG A 88 -10.13 -33.39 0.98
CA ARG A 88 -9.76 -32.01 1.31
C ARG A 88 -9.76 -31.12 0.08
N HIS A 89 -9.19 -31.61 -1.03
CA HIS A 89 -9.21 -30.89 -2.31
C HIS A 89 -10.62 -30.73 -2.89
N LEU A 90 -11.50 -31.72 -2.71
CA LEU A 90 -12.90 -31.65 -3.14
C LEU A 90 -13.74 -30.69 -2.28
N LEU A 91 -13.46 -30.60 -0.97
CA LEU A 91 -14.06 -29.59 -0.08
C LEU A 91 -13.65 -28.17 -0.49
N ASP A 92 -12.36 -27.96 -0.81
CA ASP A 92 -11.85 -26.66 -1.25
C ASP A 92 -12.46 -26.22 -2.58
N ILE A 93 -12.67 -27.15 -3.51
CA ILE A 93 -13.35 -26.89 -4.78
C ILE A 93 -14.84 -26.57 -4.56
N SER A 94 -15.54 -27.32 -3.70
CA SER A 94 -16.95 -27.05 -3.33
C SER A 94 -17.10 -25.67 -2.67
N ASN A 95 -16.19 -25.30 -1.78
CA ASN A 95 -16.16 -24.00 -1.12
C ASN A 95 -15.86 -22.86 -2.11
N PHE A 96 -14.99 -23.08 -3.09
CA PHE A 96 -14.71 -22.12 -4.17
C PHE A 96 -15.95 -21.87 -5.05
N PHE A 97 -16.71 -22.92 -5.38
CA PHE A 97 -17.95 -22.78 -6.15
C PHE A 97 -19.09 -22.13 -5.36
N ASN A 98 -19.24 -22.44 -4.08
CA ASN A 98 -20.25 -21.78 -3.23
C ASN A 98 -19.95 -20.29 -3.03
N LYS A 99 -18.68 -19.90 -2.97
CA LYS A 99 -18.25 -18.50 -2.83
C LYS A 99 -18.46 -17.66 -4.09
N SER A 100 -18.34 -18.25 -5.28
CA SER A 100 -18.61 -17.55 -6.55
C SER A 100 -20.10 -17.40 -6.85
N LYS A 101 -20.96 -18.23 -6.26
CA LYS A 101 -22.43 -18.17 -6.40
C LYS A 101 -23.07 -17.11 -5.51
N THR A 102 -22.50 -16.86 -4.33
CA THR A 102 -23.01 -15.85 -3.37
C THR A 102 -22.66 -14.42 -3.74
N GLU A 103 -21.65 -14.17 -4.59
CA GLU A 103 -21.28 -12.82 -5.05
C GLU A 103 -22.13 -12.29 -6.23
N LYS A 104 -22.99 -13.11 -6.85
CA LYS A 104 -23.75 -12.73 -8.06
C LYS A 104 -25.27 -12.55 -7.91
N LEU A 105 -25.86 -12.85 -6.76
CA LEU A 105 -27.31 -12.64 -6.53
C LEU A 105 -27.54 -12.06 -5.13
N GLY A 106 -27.94 -10.79 -5.09
CA GLY A 106 -28.50 -10.21 -3.88
C GLY A 106 -29.90 -10.79 -3.62
N VAL A 107 -30.19 -11.04 -2.33
CA VAL A 107 -31.50 -11.36 -1.70
C VAL A 107 -31.75 -12.83 -1.30
N GLN A 108 -31.86 -12.99 0.03
CA GLN A 108 -32.67 -13.84 0.93
C GLN A 108 -32.95 -15.34 0.67
N ASN A 109 -32.69 -16.10 1.76
CA ASN A 109 -33.39 -17.28 2.29
C ASN A 109 -33.82 -18.42 1.34
N TYR A 110 -33.06 -19.52 1.36
CA TYR A 110 -33.62 -20.88 1.40
C TYR A 110 -32.75 -21.76 2.30
N SER A 111 -33.39 -22.29 3.36
CA SER A 111 -32.79 -23.11 4.40
C SER A 111 -33.25 -24.56 4.22
N ALA A 112 -32.32 -25.51 4.41
CA ALA A 112 -32.48 -26.97 4.54
C ALA A 112 -32.76 -27.75 3.22
N PRO A 113 -32.22 -28.98 3.03
CA PRO A 113 -31.96 -30.01 4.05
C PRO A 113 -30.58 -30.69 3.97
N LEU A 114 -29.77 -30.57 5.04
CA LEU A 114 -28.57 -31.42 5.24
C LEU A 114 -28.25 -31.60 6.74
N LEU A 115 -29.30 -31.59 7.58
CA LEU A 115 -29.20 -31.66 9.04
C LEU A 115 -29.86 -32.92 9.62
N SER A 116 -30.26 -33.88 8.79
CA SER A 116 -31.03 -35.07 9.22
C SER A 116 -30.22 -36.36 9.38
N VAL A 117 -28.90 -36.38 9.15
CA VAL A 117 -28.13 -37.65 9.22
C VAL A 117 -27.04 -37.65 10.29
N GLN A 118 -26.53 -36.50 10.73
CA GLN A 118 -25.55 -36.43 11.83
C GLN A 118 -26.17 -36.25 13.23
N GLN A 119 -27.48 -36.05 13.33
CA GLN A 119 -28.15 -35.84 14.63
C GLN A 119 -28.70 -37.12 15.28
N THR A 120 -28.71 -38.27 14.60
CA THR A 120 -29.46 -39.45 15.08
C THR A 120 -28.61 -40.48 15.82
N LEU A 121 -27.27 -40.41 15.78
CA LEU A 121 -26.40 -41.41 16.43
C LEU A 121 -25.57 -40.91 17.62
N SER A 122 -25.56 -39.60 17.90
CA SER A 122 -24.91 -39.03 19.10
C SER A 122 -25.89 -38.57 20.19
N ARG A 123 -27.20 -38.56 19.91
CA ARG A 123 -28.23 -37.99 20.80
C ARG A 123 -28.83 -38.93 21.84
N SER A 124 -28.56 -40.23 21.78
CA SER A 124 -29.24 -41.22 22.64
C SER A 124 -28.48 -41.53 23.94
N SER A 125 -27.14 -41.59 23.93
CA SER A 125 -26.36 -42.00 25.11
C SER A 125 -25.76 -40.87 25.94
N VAL A 126 -25.76 -39.62 25.42
CA VAL A 126 -25.18 -38.45 26.14
C VAL A 126 -26.23 -37.65 26.92
N ARG A 127 -27.53 -37.79 26.60
CA ARG A 127 -28.61 -36.97 27.20
C ARG A 127 -28.97 -37.30 28.65
N ILE A 128 -28.55 -38.45 29.18
CA ILE A 128 -28.90 -38.83 30.56
C ILE A 128 -27.86 -38.34 31.57
N SER A 129 -26.60 -38.09 31.17
CA SER A 129 -25.55 -37.60 32.08
C SER A 129 -25.29 -36.08 31.99
N GLU A 130 -25.56 -35.43 30.85
CA GLU A 130 -25.38 -33.98 30.69
C GLU A 130 -26.55 -33.15 31.26
N SER A 131 -27.76 -33.70 31.36
CA SER A 131 -28.91 -32.99 31.95
C SER A 131 -28.73 -32.74 33.45
N GLN A 132 -28.10 -33.65 34.19
CA GLN A 132 -27.83 -33.45 35.61
C GLN A 132 -26.57 -32.61 35.91
N ARG A 133 -25.59 -32.56 34.99
CA ARG A 133 -24.39 -31.70 35.13
C ARG A 133 -24.61 -30.26 34.67
N SER A 134 -25.44 -30.03 33.66
CA SER A 134 -25.74 -28.68 33.14
C SER A 134 -26.63 -27.87 34.10
N VAL A 135 -27.55 -28.51 34.81
CA VAL A 135 -28.41 -27.84 35.81
C VAL A 135 -27.59 -27.35 37.01
N LYS A 136 -26.61 -28.14 37.50
CA LYS A 136 -25.73 -27.71 38.61
C LYS A 136 -24.68 -26.68 38.20
N SER A 137 -24.26 -26.63 36.93
CA SER A 137 -23.28 -25.66 36.42
C SER A 137 -23.93 -24.28 36.14
N ALA A 138 -25.15 -24.27 35.59
CA ALA A 138 -25.89 -23.04 35.28
C ALA A 138 -26.27 -22.22 36.53
N GLU A 139 -26.53 -22.86 37.66
CA GLU A 139 -26.80 -22.16 38.93
C GLU A 139 -25.56 -21.45 39.51
N SER A 140 -24.34 -21.83 39.11
CA SER A 140 -23.10 -21.23 39.63
C SER A 140 -22.52 -20.07 38.79
N ILE A 141 -23.05 -19.80 37.58
CA ILE A 141 -22.47 -18.84 36.60
C ILE A 141 -23.17 -17.46 36.59
N MET A 142 -24.08 -17.16 37.53
CA MET A 142 -24.76 -15.83 37.61
C MET A 142 -24.11 -14.82 38.57
N LYS A 143 -22.80 -14.90 38.82
CA LYS A 143 -22.10 -13.83 39.56
C LYS A 143 -21.58 -12.74 38.60
N ASN A 144 -22.13 -11.52 38.75
CA ASN A 144 -21.61 -10.22 38.27
C ASN A 144 -21.95 -9.72 36.85
N LYS A 145 -23.20 -9.81 36.38
CA LYS A 145 -23.66 -9.03 35.21
C LYS A 145 -24.38 -7.76 35.67
N GLU A 146 -23.89 -6.58 35.25
CA GLU A 146 -24.53 -5.30 35.55
C GLU A 146 -25.92 -5.19 34.90
N HIS A 147 -26.89 -4.60 35.60
CA HIS A 147 -28.23 -4.39 35.06
C HIS A 147 -28.24 -3.37 33.91
N THR A 148 -29.14 -3.59 32.95
CA THR A 148 -29.37 -2.67 31.83
C THR A 148 -29.82 -1.30 32.34
N ARG A 149 -29.61 -0.26 31.53
CA ARG A 149 -30.02 1.11 31.87
C ARG A 149 -31.53 1.21 32.13
N GLN A 150 -32.34 0.56 31.30
CA GLN A 150 -33.80 0.52 31.43
C GLN A 150 -34.27 -0.03 32.78
N VAL A 151 -33.61 -1.08 33.26
CA VAL A 151 -33.92 -1.68 34.57
C VAL A 151 -33.59 -0.70 35.70
N ARG A 152 -32.45 0.01 35.61
CA ARG A 152 -32.07 1.04 36.58
C ARG A 152 -32.98 2.27 36.54
N ASP A 153 -33.42 2.69 35.35
CA ASP A 153 -34.40 3.76 35.18
C ASP A 153 -35.73 3.40 35.83
N THR A 154 -36.16 2.15 35.67
CA THR A 154 -37.39 1.63 36.29
C THR A 154 -37.29 1.60 37.82
N VAL A 155 -36.13 1.23 38.37
CA VAL A 155 -35.85 1.32 39.82
C VAL A 155 -35.99 2.77 40.31
N VAL A 156 -35.37 3.74 39.63
CA VAL A 156 -35.44 5.16 40.02
C VAL A 156 -36.86 5.70 39.87
N LYS A 157 -37.59 5.33 38.81
CA LYS A 157 -38.99 5.73 38.59
C LYS A 157 -39.91 5.23 39.72
N LYS A 158 -39.79 3.94 40.10
CA LYS A 158 -40.56 3.36 41.22
C LYS A 158 -40.15 3.99 42.55
N PHE A 159 -38.87 4.32 42.76
CA PHE A 159 -38.44 5.03 43.97
C PHE A 159 -39.02 6.45 44.06
N LYS A 160 -39.02 7.21 42.95
CA LYS A 160 -39.66 8.54 42.88
C LYS A 160 -41.17 8.49 43.14
N ALA A 161 -41.82 7.40 42.76
CA ALA A 161 -43.24 7.15 43.04
C ALA A 161 -43.52 6.69 44.49
N GLY A 162 -42.54 6.76 45.40
CA GLY A 162 -42.73 6.48 46.83
C GLY A 162 -42.64 5.00 47.24
N PHE A 163 -42.27 4.09 46.32
CA PHE A 163 -42.15 2.68 46.67
C PHE A 163 -40.89 2.41 47.51
N GLY A 164 -41.05 1.71 48.63
CA GLY A 164 -39.93 1.27 49.47
C GLY A 164 -39.05 0.18 48.82
N TYR A 165 -37.79 0.07 49.24
CA TYR A 165 -36.78 -0.81 48.60
C TYR A 165 -37.22 -2.28 48.50
N LYS A 166 -37.93 -2.81 49.50
CA LYS A 166 -38.44 -4.20 49.50
C LYS A 166 -39.49 -4.43 48.40
N LYS A 167 -40.41 -3.47 48.20
CA LYS A 167 -41.44 -3.54 47.15
C LYS A 167 -40.82 -3.45 45.75
N ILE A 168 -39.81 -2.60 45.57
CA ILE A 168 -39.09 -2.47 44.29
C ILE A 168 -38.29 -3.74 43.97
N SER A 169 -37.61 -4.30 44.98
CA SER A 169 -36.85 -5.55 44.87
C SER A 169 -37.73 -6.72 44.42
N GLN A 170 -38.89 -6.90 45.05
CA GLN A 170 -39.86 -7.93 44.70
C GLN A 170 -40.47 -7.71 43.30
N ALA A 171 -40.84 -6.46 42.97
CA ALA A 171 -41.48 -6.15 41.69
C ALA A 171 -40.56 -6.29 40.47
N LEU A 172 -39.25 -6.17 40.64
CA LEU A 172 -38.27 -6.24 39.54
C LEU A 172 -37.40 -7.50 39.60
N ASN A 173 -37.59 -8.36 40.60
CA ASN A 173 -36.75 -9.53 40.86
C ASN A 173 -35.24 -9.19 40.92
N ILE A 174 -34.90 -8.11 41.65
CA ILE A 174 -33.53 -7.62 41.84
C ILE A 174 -33.19 -7.67 43.33
N PRO A 175 -31.99 -8.10 43.74
CA PRO A 175 -31.58 -8.06 45.14
C PRO A 175 -31.74 -6.66 45.76
N ARG A 176 -32.26 -6.59 47.00
CA ARG A 176 -32.48 -5.32 47.72
C ARG A 176 -31.20 -4.47 47.81
N SER A 177 -30.05 -5.09 47.98
CA SER A 177 -28.73 -4.42 48.00
C SER A 177 -28.43 -3.71 46.69
N THR A 178 -28.78 -4.31 45.55
CA THR A 178 -28.61 -3.71 44.22
C THR A 178 -29.59 -2.55 44.00
N VAL A 179 -30.84 -2.68 44.44
CA VAL A 179 -31.82 -1.57 44.43
C VAL A 179 -31.30 -0.39 45.23
N GLN A 180 -30.76 -0.64 46.43
CA GLN A 180 -30.16 0.38 47.27
C GLN A 180 -28.93 1.03 46.59
N ALA A 181 -28.02 0.24 46.02
CA ALA A 181 -26.84 0.75 45.32
C ALA A 181 -27.20 1.64 44.12
N ILE A 182 -28.23 1.26 43.34
CA ILE A 182 -28.74 2.07 42.22
C ILE A 182 -29.29 3.42 42.73
N ILE A 183 -30.06 3.40 43.81
CA ILE A 183 -30.69 4.61 44.35
C ILE A 183 -29.67 5.53 45.02
N LEU A 184 -28.69 4.99 45.76
CA LEU A 184 -27.59 5.76 46.34
C LEU A 184 -26.77 6.45 45.25
N LYS A 185 -26.39 5.70 44.21
CA LYS A 185 -25.67 6.24 43.05
C LYS A 185 -26.49 7.32 42.33
N TRP A 186 -27.79 7.11 42.16
CA TRP A 186 -28.66 8.11 41.55
C TRP A 186 -28.78 9.37 42.42
N LYS A 187 -28.88 9.24 43.75
CA LYS A 187 -28.91 10.39 44.67
C LYS A 187 -27.62 11.23 44.58
N GLU A 188 -26.47 10.58 44.48
CA GLU A 188 -25.15 11.22 44.44
C GLU A 188 -24.82 11.85 43.08
N TYR A 189 -25.00 11.11 41.97
CA TYR A 189 -24.57 11.53 40.64
C TYR A 189 -25.72 11.93 39.68
N GLN A 190 -26.98 11.86 40.15
CA GLN A 190 -28.19 12.13 39.36
C GLN A 190 -28.27 11.35 38.04
N THR A 191 -27.61 10.19 37.96
CA THR A 191 -27.54 9.38 36.74
C THR A 191 -27.75 7.90 37.01
N THR A 192 -28.47 7.25 36.10
CA THR A 192 -28.65 5.79 36.05
C THR A 192 -27.66 5.12 35.10
N ALA A 193 -26.87 5.89 34.34
CA ALA A 193 -25.86 5.36 33.44
C ALA A 193 -24.69 4.74 34.21
N ASN A 194 -23.91 3.88 33.56
CA ASN A 194 -22.64 3.43 34.12
C ASN A 194 -21.67 4.60 34.15
N LEU A 195 -21.00 4.78 35.28
CA LEU A 195 -19.90 5.74 35.35
C LEU A 195 -18.67 5.09 34.72
N PRO A 196 -17.79 5.86 34.08
CA PRO A 196 -16.52 5.33 33.63
C PRO A 196 -15.79 4.74 34.83
N ARG A 197 -15.46 3.45 34.73
CA ARG A 197 -14.68 2.80 35.78
C ARG A 197 -13.28 3.44 35.79
N PRO A 198 -12.72 3.80 36.94
CA PRO A 198 -11.33 4.23 37.01
C PRO A 198 -10.48 3.12 36.44
N GLY A 199 -9.80 3.41 35.33
CA GLY A 199 -8.87 2.49 34.71
C GLY A 199 -7.67 2.24 35.63
N ARG A 200 -6.83 1.28 35.25
CA ARG A 200 -5.55 1.07 35.93
C ARG A 200 -4.76 2.39 35.97
N PRO A 201 -4.25 2.83 37.14
CA PRO A 201 -3.38 4.00 37.23
C PRO A 201 -2.22 3.90 36.24
N SER A 202 -1.85 5.02 35.63
CA SER A 202 -0.70 5.05 34.72
C SER A 202 0.57 4.76 35.51
N LYS A 203 1.46 3.93 34.95
CA LYS A 203 2.79 3.68 35.52
C LYS A 203 3.71 4.91 35.43
N LEU A 204 3.42 5.84 34.51
CA LEU A 204 4.22 7.04 34.31
C LEU A 204 3.57 8.21 35.04
N SER A 205 4.39 8.98 35.75
CA SER A 205 3.93 10.24 36.32
C SER A 205 3.52 11.23 35.22
N ALA A 206 2.62 12.15 35.55
CA ALA A 206 2.21 13.21 34.62
C ALA A 206 3.39 14.12 34.21
N HIS A 207 4.41 14.25 35.08
CA HIS A 207 5.63 15.00 34.78
C HIS A 207 6.49 14.26 33.75
N THR A 208 6.81 12.99 34.00
CA THR A 208 7.62 12.16 33.10
C THR A 208 6.98 12.03 31.74
N ARG A 209 5.64 11.86 31.69
CA ARG A 209 4.89 11.82 30.42
C ARG A 209 5.05 13.10 29.61
N ARG A 210 4.96 14.28 30.24
CA ARG A 210 5.15 15.58 29.56
C ARG A 210 6.59 15.75 29.08
N ARG A 211 7.57 15.34 29.88
CA ARG A 211 8.99 15.38 29.47
C ARG A 211 9.25 14.48 28.27
N LEU A 212 8.75 13.25 28.28
CA LEU A 212 8.88 12.29 27.18
C LEU A 212 8.33 12.85 25.85
N ILE A 213 7.14 13.47 25.89
CA ILE A 213 6.54 14.09 24.68
C ILE A 213 7.39 15.27 24.20
N ARG A 214 7.86 16.12 25.12
CA ARG A 214 8.71 17.27 24.80
C ARG A 214 10.04 16.84 24.18
N ASP A 215 10.66 15.80 24.72
CA ASP A 215 11.93 15.28 24.25
C ASP A 215 11.81 14.71 22.84
N ALA A 216 10.75 13.94 22.58
CA ALA A 216 10.45 13.43 21.25
C ALA A 216 10.15 14.56 20.25
N ALA A 217 9.51 15.65 20.69
CA ALA A 217 9.24 16.81 19.84
C ALA A 217 10.50 17.64 19.54
N LYS A 218 11.40 17.81 20.52
CA LYS A 218 12.65 18.58 20.37
C LYS A 218 13.74 17.80 19.63
N ARG A 219 13.78 16.48 19.81
CA ARG A 219 14.76 15.57 19.20
C ARG A 219 14.03 14.51 18.38
N PRO A 220 13.60 14.83 17.14
CA PRO A 220 12.79 13.90 16.34
C PRO A 220 13.46 12.57 15.97
N MET A 221 14.79 12.49 16.12
CA MET A 221 15.58 11.27 15.86
C MET A 221 15.77 10.39 17.10
N ILE A 222 15.25 10.80 18.26
CA ILE A 222 15.38 10.01 19.49
C ILE A 222 14.69 8.65 19.33
N THR A 223 15.39 7.60 19.72
CA THR A 223 14.87 6.23 19.66
C THR A 223 13.94 5.95 20.84
N LEU A 224 13.07 4.93 20.68
CA LEU A 224 12.24 4.47 21.80
C LEU A 224 13.10 3.95 22.96
N ASP A 225 14.27 3.38 22.67
CA ASP A 225 15.18 2.84 23.67
C ASP A 225 15.88 3.97 24.46
N GLU A 226 16.24 5.07 23.81
CA GLU A 226 16.73 6.29 24.48
C GLU A 226 15.65 6.92 25.38
N LEU A 227 14.40 6.98 24.90
CA LEU A 227 13.28 7.46 25.71
C LEU A 227 13.01 6.51 26.89
N GLN A 228 13.18 5.20 26.71
CA GLN A 228 13.01 4.23 27.79
C GLN A 228 14.06 4.40 28.88
N ARG A 229 15.33 4.59 28.49
CA ARG A 229 16.42 4.90 29.42
C ARG A 229 16.16 6.18 30.20
N SER A 230 15.74 7.26 29.53
CA SER A 230 15.46 8.53 30.20
C SER A 230 14.26 8.47 31.15
N THR A 231 13.28 7.59 30.91
CA THR A 231 12.19 7.34 31.87
C THR A 231 12.65 6.53 33.08
N ALA A 232 13.51 5.53 32.86
CA ALA A 232 14.05 4.69 33.91
C ALA A 232 14.98 5.45 34.87
N GLU A 233 15.77 6.40 34.37
CA GLU A 233 16.62 7.30 35.18
C GLU A 233 15.83 8.12 36.21
N VAL A 234 14.54 8.34 35.98
CA VAL A 234 13.65 9.10 36.88
C VAL A 234 12.72 8.18 37.68
N GLY A 235 13.02 6.88 37.70
CA GLY A 235 12.30 5.88 38.49
C GLY A 235 11.07 5.29 37.80
N ASP A 236 10.72 5.78 36.61
CA ASP A 236 9.56 5.29 35.85
C ASP A 236 10.00 4.24 34.81
N SER A 237 10.11 2.97 35.25
CA SER A 237 10.44 1.86 34.35
C SER A 237 9.21 1.38 33.57
N VAL A 238 9.21 1.65 32.26
CA VAL A 238 8.15 1.25 31.32
C VAL A 238 8.72 0.56 30.08
N HIS A 239 7.91 -0.28 29.45
CA HIS A 239 8.28 -0.93 28.20
C HIS A 239 8.14 0.02 27.00
N ARG A 240 8.96 -0.16 25.96
CA ARG A 240 8.93 0.64 24.71
C ARG A 240 7.55 0.78 24.06
N THR A 241 6.67 -0.23 24.20
CA THR A 241 5.30 -0.17 23.66
C THR A 241 4.43 0.84 24.40
N THR A 242 4.62 0.99 25.72
CA THR A 242 3.94 2.02 26.53
C THR A 242 4.36 3.42 26.08
N ILE A 243 5.65 3.63 25.84
CA ILE A 243 6.19 4.89 25.32
C ILE A 243 5.61 5.19 23.93
N SER A 244 5.62 4.22 23.03
CA SER A 244 5.02 4.34 21.69
C SER A 244 3.52 4.72 21.75
N HIS A 245 2.73 4.05 22.59
CA HIS A 245 1.31 4.40 22.78
C HIS A 245 1.11 5.82 23.29
N ILE A 246 1.97 6.30 24.19
CA ILE A 246 1.89 7.67 24.73
C ILE A 246 2.19 8.69 23.63
N LEU A 247 3.22 8.45 22.83
CA LEU A 247 3.57 9.30 21.68
C LEU A 247 2.44 9.31 20.64
N HIS A 248 1.88 8.15 20.31
CA HIS A 248 0.75 8.05 19.39
C HIS A 248 -0.48 8.80 19.92
N LYS A 249 -0.77 8.70 21.22
CA LYS A 249 -1.87 9.46 21.86
C LYS A 249 -1.63 10.96 21.84
N SER A 250 -0.38 11.43 21.74
CA SER A 250 -0.04 12.84 21.53
C SER A 250 0.15 13.23 20.06
N GLY A 251 -0.19 12.35 19.11
CA GLY A 251 -0.08 12.62 17.68
C GLY A 251 1.33 12.51 17.09
N LEU A 252 2.30 12.04 17.88
CA LEU A 252 3.68 11.81 17.42
C LEU A 252 3.81 10.37 16.96
N TYR A 253 4.23 10.17 15.71
CA TYR A 253 4.38 8.84 15.13
C TYR A 253 5.74 8.68 14.47
N GLY A 254 6.28 7.46 14.56
CA GLY A 254 7.44 7.07 13.77
C GLY A 254 7.17 7.25 12.27
N ARG A 255 8.05 7.97 11.59
CA ARG A 255 8.05 8.16 10.14
C ARG A 255 9.47 8.04 9.62
N VAL A 256 9.61 7.60 8.37
CA VAL A 256 10.92 7.58 7.70
C VAL A 256 11.35 9.02 7.46
N ALA A 257 12.54 9.39 7.95
CA ALA A 257 13.13 10.69 7.70
C ALA A 257 13.31 10.90 6.18
N ARG A 258 12.90 12.06 5.67
CA ARG A 258 13.08 12.39 4.26
C ARG A 258 14.54 12.73 4.00
N ARG A 259 15.13 12.13 2.97
CA ARG A 259 16.45 12.55 2.47
C ARG A 259 16.29 13.88 1.74
N LYS A 260 17.01 14.90 2.19
CA LYS A 260 17.03 16.24 1.59
C LYS A 260 18.45 16.78 1.60
N PRO A 261 18.82 17.64 0.63
CA PRO A 261 20.09 18.35 0.68
C PRO A 261 20.24 19.13 1.98
N PHE A 262 21.46 19.15 2.52
CA PHE A 262 21.78 19.92 3.71
C PHE A 262 21.92 21.40 3.37
N LEU A 263 20.99 22.23 3.87
CA LEU A 263 20.97 23.67 3.61
C LEU A 263 21.73 24.45 4.69
N LYS A 264 22.84 25.08 4.30
CA LYS A 264 23.51 26.12 5.10
C LYS A 264 22.64 27.39 5.14
N ASP A 265 22.89 28.28 6.10
CA ASP A 265 22.10 29.50 6.24
C ASP A 265 22.21 30.44 5.03
N ILE A 266 23.38 30.46 4.37
CA ILE A 266 23.57 31.15 3.09
C ILE A 266 22.57 30.61 2.03
N HIS A 267 22.40 29.29 1.94
CA HIS A 267 21.46 28.70 0.98
C HIS A 267 20.03 29.07 1.32
N LYS A 268 19.66 29.06 2.61
CA LYS A 268 18.32 29.47 3.06
C LYS A 268 18.04 30.93 2.71
N ASN A 269 19.00 31.82 2.94
CA ASN A 269 18.86 33.24 2.61
C ASN A 269 18.69 33.46 1.10
N CYS A 270 19.49 32.80 0.26
CA CYS A 270 19.34 32.89 -1.20
C CYS A 270 17.99 32.33 -1.66
N ARG A 271 17.54 31.19 -1.11
CA ARG A 271 16.23 30.60 -1.39
C ARG A 271 15.09 31.53 -1.00
N LEU A 272 15.19 32.14 0.19
CA LEU A 272 14.18 33.08 0.69
C LEU A 272 14.13 34.34 -0.19
N LYS A 273 15.29 34.89 -0.56
CA LYS A 273 15.40 36.03 -1.48
C LYS A 273 14.73 35.72 -2.82
N PHE A 274 15.08 34.58 -3.43
CA PHE A 274 14.48 34.12 -4.69
C PHE A 274 12.96 33.98 -4.57
N ALA A 275 12.46 33.32 -3.52
CA ALA A 275 11.03 33.10 -3.37
C ALA A 275 10.26 34.41 -3.11
N THR A 276 10.86 35.35 -2.39
CA THR A 276 10.25 36.65 -2.09
C THR A 276 10.21 37.54 -3.32
N SER A 277 11.30 37.59 -4.11
CA SER A 277 11.38 38.43 -5.31
C SER A 277 10.43 37.97 -6.41
N HIS A 278 10.15 36.67 -6.50
CA HIS A 278 9.32 36.09 -7.56
C HIS A 278 7.87 35.78 -7.11
N LEU A 279 7.47 36.10 -5.86
CA LEU A 279 6.11 35.82 -5.39
C LEU A 279 5.06 36.68 -6.11
N GLY A 280 5.42 37.91 -6.46
CA GLY A 280 4.57 38.86 -7.19
C GLY A 280 4.55 38.67 -8.70
N ASP A 281 5.35 37.73 -9.23
CA ASP A 281 5.43 37.51 -10.67
C ASP A 281 4.12 36.98 -11.24
N THR A 282 3.76 37.49 -12.42
CA THR A 282 2.54 37.05 -13.09
C THR A 282 2.61 35.54 -13.40
N PRO A 283 1.50 34.79 -13.26
CA PRO A 283 1.47 33.37 -13.64
C PRO A 283 1.92 33.10 -15.09
N ASN A 284 1.75 34.08 -15.97
CA ASN A 284 2.18 33.99 -17.37
C ASN A 284 3.70 34.07 -17.55
N MET A 285 4.45 34.65 -16.61
CA MET A 285 5.92 34.62 -16.62
C MET A 285 6.42 33.17 -16.52
N TRP A 286 5.90 32.40 -15.55
CA TRP A 286 6.28 31.01 -15.34
C TRP A 286 5.94 30.09 -16.52
N LYS A 287 4.91 30.43 -17.30
CA LYS A 287 4.54 29.69 -18.52
C LYS A 287 5.61 29.79 -19.61
N LYS A 288 6.40 30.87 -19.63
CA LYS A 288 7.50 31.12 -20.56
C LYS A 288 8.85 30.58 -20.08
N VAL A 289 8.89 29.98 -18.89
CA VAL A 289 10.10 29.35 -18.37
C VAL A 289 10.23 27.95 -18.97
N LEU A 290 11.39 27.69 -19.57
CA LEU A 290 11.83 26.36 -20.00
C LEU A 290 12.70 25.78 -18.88
N TRP A 291 12.14 24.83 -18.15
CA TRP A 291 12.77 24.14 -17.03
C TRP A 291 13.61 23.00 -17.56
N SER A 292 14.83 22.84 -17.05
CA SER A 292 15.72 21.74 -17.44
C SER A 292 16.43 21.15 -16.25
N ASP A 293 16.88 19.92 -16.42
CA ASP A 293 17.70 19.21 -15.44
C ASP A 293 18.29 17.93 -16.05
N GLU A 294 19.26 17.34 -15.36
CA GLU A 294 19.78 16.01 -15.65
C GLU A 294 19.34 14.99 -14.61
N THR A 295 18.99 13.78 -15.05
CA THR A 295 18.75 12.67 -14.13
C THR A 295 19.46 11.39 -14.55
N LYS A 296 19.94 10.66 -13.54
CA LYS A 296 20.35 9.26 -13.68
C LYS A 296 19.14 8.34 -13.53
N ILE A 297 18.99 7.37 -14.44
CA ILE A 297 17.97 6.33 -14.41
C ILE A 297 18.68 4.98 -14.44
N GLU A 298 18.44 4.17 -13.42
CA GLU A 298 19.10 2.87 -13.24
C GLU A 298 18.25 1.75 -13.83
N LEU A 299 18.87 0.81 -14.54
CA LEU A 299 18.18 -0.32 -15.15
C LEU A 299 17.46 -1.18 -14.10
N PHE A 300 18.16 -1.47 -13.00
CA PHE A 300 17.62 -2.20 -11.85
C PHE A 300 17.43 -1.31 -10.63
N GLY A 301 17.08 -0.03 -10.85
CA GLY A 301 16.84 0.94 -9.79
C GLY A 301 15.62 0.58 -8.93
N ASN A 302 15.84 -0.12 -7.82
CA ASN A 302 14.79 -0.42 -6.84
C ASN A 302 14.52 0.79 -5.94
N ASN A 303 13.63 1.69 -6.36
CA ASN A 303 13.11 2.73 -5.46
C ASN A 303 11.81 2.33 -4.75
N ALA A 304 11.23 1.17 -5.07
CA ALA A 304 10.04 0.64 -4.40
C ALA A 304 10.43 -0.49 -3.44
N LYS A 305 10.05 -0.35 -2.16
CA LYS A 305 10.03 -1.48 -1.23
C LYS A 305 9.04 -2.52 -1.79
N ARG A 306 9.55 -3.64 -2.30
CA ARG A 306 8.71 -4.78 -2.66
C ARG A 306 8.46 -5.61 -1.41
N TYR A 307 7.21 -5.67 -1.00
CA TYR A 307 6.78 -6.57 0.06
C TYR A 307 6.63 -7.97 -0.54
N VAL A 308 7.27 -8.94 0.08
CA VAL A 308 7.19 -10.35 -0.30
C VAL A 308 6.45 -11.09 0.81
N TRP A 309 5.42 -11.85 0.44
CA TRP A 309 4.74 -12.75 1.36
C TRP A 309 5.55 -14.04 1.47
N ARG A 310 6.09 -14.34 2.65
CA ARG A 310 6.84 -15.58 2.91
C ARG A 310 6.54 -16.14 4.29
N LYS A 311 6.67 -17.46 4.43
CA LYS A 311 6.70 -18.10 5.74
C LYS A 311 7.97 -17.68 6.48
N SER A 312 7.94 -17.72 7.81
CA SER A 312 9.13 -17.42 8.63
C SER A 312 10.29 -18.33 8.19
N ASN A 313 11.49 -17.75 8.05
CA ASN A 313 12.74 -18.46 7.72
C ASN A 313 12.85 -19.07 6.31
N THR A 314 12.04 -18.66 5.31
CA THR A 314 12.25 -19.08 3.91
C THR A 314 12.96 -18.01 3.07
N ALA A 315 14.01 -18.38 2.34
CA ALA A 315 14.86 -17.46 1.58
C ALA A 315 14.59 -17.43 0.06
N GLU A 316 13.60 -18.17 -0.43
CA GLU A 316 13.43 -18.49 -1.87
C GLU A 316 12.91 -17.34 -2.76
N HIS A 317 12.60 -16.18 -2.17
CA HIS A 317 12.08 -15.03 -2.89
C HIS A 317 12.97 -13.81 -2.62
N THR A 318 14.19 -13.86 -3.16
CA THR A 318 15.12 -12.74 -3.14
C THR A 318 14.86 -11.82 -4.32
N ILE A 319 15.12 -10.53 -4.10
CA ILE A 319 15.23 -9.59 -5.20
C ILE A 319 16.65 -9.78 -5.75
N PRO A 320 16.83 -10.20 -7.02
CA PRO A 320 18.17 -10.33 -7.58
C PRO A 320 18.89 -8.99 -7.53
N THR A 321 19.92 -8.91 -6.70
CA THR A 321 20.85 -7.78 -6.64
C THR A 321 22.06 -8.10 -7.49
N VAL A 322 22.25 -7.33 -8.55
CA VAL A 322 23.45 -7.44 -9.41
C VAL A 322 24.64 -6.76 -8.73
N LYS A 323 25.77 -7.47 -8.59
CA LYS A 323 27.01 -6.96 -7.97
C LYS A 323 27.54 -5.66 -8.61
N HIS A 324 27.24 -5.41 -9.88
CA HIS A 324 27.68 -4.23 -10.65
C HIS A 324 26.52 -3.39 -11.22
N GLY A 325 25.33 -3.47 -10.60
CA GLY A 325 24.31 -2.43 -10.78
C GLY A 325 23.75 -2.23 -12.20
N GLY A 326 23.64 -3.26 -13.05
CA GLY A 326 22.81 -3.27 -14.28
C GLY A 326 23.09 -2.24 -15.37
N GLY A 327 23.99 -1.30 -15.12
CA GLY A 327 24.08 -0.04 -15.84
C GLY A 327 22.97 0.96 -15.48
N SER A 328 23.22 2.20 -15.91
CA SER A 328 22.31 3.32 -15.82
C SER A 328 22.51 4.22 -17.02
N ILE A 329 21.47 4.92 -17.43
CA ILE A 329 21.59 6.02 -18.38
C ILE A 329 21.52 7.34 -17.62
N MET A 330 22.23 8.34 -18.15
CA MET A 330 22.06 9.72 -17.72
C MET A 330 21.37 10.47 -18.86
N VAL A 331 20.31 11.20 -18.54
CA VAL A 331 19.52 11.94 -19.53
C VAL A 331 19.43 13.40 -19.12
N TRP A 332 19.47 14.28 -20.12
CA TRP A 332 19.04 15.68 -20.01
C TRP A 332 17.67 15.80 -20.66
N ALA A 333 16.78 16.57 -20.05
CA ALA A 333 15.56 16.99 -20.73
C ALA A 333 15.11 18.36 -20.25
N CYS A 334 14.15 18.92 -20.97
CA CYS A 334 13.50 20.16 -20.58
C CYS A 334 11.99 20.11 -20.81
N PHE A 335 11.24 20.96 -20.10
CA PHE A 335 9.80 21.08 -20.27
C PHE A 335 9.31 22.50 -19.92
N SER A 336 8.11 22.84 -20.38
CA SER A 336 7.44 24.10 -20.05
C SER A 336 5.97 23.85 -19.71
N SER A 337 5.20 24.90 -19.46
CA SER A 337 3.74 24.77 -19.32
C SER A 337 3.04 24.19 -20.56
N ALA A 338 3.65 24.32 -21.75
CA ALA A 338 3.11 23.84 -23.01
C ALA A 338 3.38 22.34 -23.28
N GLY A 339 4.17 21.67 -22.44
CA GLY A 339 4.50 20.25 -22.60
C GLY A 339 6.00 19.96 -22.41
N THR A 340 6.38 18.74 -22.75
CA THR A 340 7.76 18.25 -22.73
C THR A 340 8.54 18.71 -23.95
N GLY A 341 9.76 19.21 -23.74
CA GLY A 341 10.76 19.43 -24.78
C GLY A 341 11.56 18.16 -25.06
N LYS A 342 12.71 18.29 -25.72
CA LYS A 342 13.57 17.15 -26.07
C LYS A 342 14.13 16.46 -24.83
N MET A 343 14.34 15.14 -24.96
CA MET A 343 15.07 14.30 -24.01
C MET A 343 16.24 13.63 -24.72
N VAL A 344 17.44 13.78 -24.17
CA VAL A 344 18.69 13.31 -24.76
C VAL A 344 19.49 12.49 -23.77
N LYS A 345 19.94 11.32 -24.22
CA LYS A 345 20.87 10.49 -23.46
C LYS A 345 22.29 11.04 -23.59
N MET A 346 22.99 11.06 -22.48
CA MET A 346 24.33 11.61 -22.36
C MET A 346 25.35 10.48 -22.21
N TYR A 347 26.49 10.63 -22.87
CA TYR A 347 27.54 9.62 -22.90
C TYR A 347 28.76 10.04 -22.06
N GLY A 348 29.14 9.16 -21.13
CA GLY A 348 30.28 9.35 -20.23
C GLY A 348 30.06 10.43 -19.17
N LYS A 349 31.16 10.88 -18.57
CA LYS A 349 31.14 11.99 -17.59
C LYS A 349 30.79 13.30 -18.32
N MET A 350 29.86 14.05 -17.73
CA MET A 350 29.48 15.37 -18.22
C MET A 350 30.55 16.39 -17.87
N ASP A 351 30.91 17.23 -18.85
CA ASP A 351 31.71 18.42 -18.68
C ASP A 351 30.98 19.64 -19.29
N GLY A 352 31.54 20.83 -19.11
CA GLY A 352 30.93 22.06 -19.63
C GLY A 352 30.86 22.13 -21.16
N ALA A 353 31.75 21.45 -21.89
CA ALA A 353 31.73 21.47 -23.35
C ALA A 353 30.59 20.62 -23.90
N LYS A 354 30.45 19.38 -23.41
CA LYS A 354 29.33 18.48 -23.75
C LYS A 354 27.99 19.09 -23.37
N TYR A 355 27.91 19.74 -22.21
CA TYR A 355 26.70 20.43 -21.79
C TYR A 355 26.28 21.50 -22.80
N ARG A 356 27.23 22.32 -23.28
CA ARG A 356 26.95 23.33 -24.31
C ARG A 356 26.50 22.71 -25.63
N THR A 357 27.11 21.61 -26.07
CA THR A 357 26.67 20.89 -27.28
C THR A 357 25.21 20.45 -27.17
N ILE A 358 24.83 19.87 -26.01
CA ILE A 358 23.44 19.47 -25.77
C ILE A 358 22.50 20.67 -25.83
N LEU A 359 22.87 21.80 -25.21
CA LEU A 359 22.05 23.01 -25.28
C LEU A 359 21.95 23.56 -26.71
N GLU A 360 23.05 23.59 -27.46
CA GLU A 360 23.05 24.11 -28.82
C GLU A 360 22.15 23.30 -29.76
N GLU A 361 22.18 21.97 -29.63
CA GLU A 361 21.36 21.07 -30.42
C GLU A 361 19.88 21.09 -29.99
N ASN A 362 19.59 21.16 -28.69
CA ASN A 362 18.25 20.80 -28.19
C ASN A 362 17.46 21.95 -27.56
N LEU A 363 18.13 22.99 -27.04
CA LEU A 363 17.46 24.05 -26.28
C LEU A 363 16.53 24.88 -27.17
N MET A 364 17.06 25.37 -28.30
CA MET A 364 16.32 26.23 -29.21
C MET A 364 15.24 25.46 -29.97
N GLU A 365 15.51 24.21 -30.34
CA GLU A 365 14.52 23.33 -30.96
C GLU A 365 13.36 23.06 -29.99
N SER A 366 13.65 22.72 -28.73
CA SER A 366 12.61 22.54 -27.70
C SER A 366 11.77 23.80 -27.49
N ALA A 367 12.39 24.98 -27.42
CA ALA A 367 11.66 26.23 -27.26
C ALA A 367 10.75 26.55 -28.46
N LYS A 368 11.19 26.18 -29.67
CA LYS A 368 10.41 26.33 -30.92
C LYS A 368 9.24 25.35 -30.95
N ASP A 369 9.47 24.08 -30.65
CA ASP A 369 8.44 23.02 -30.63
C ASP A 369 7.34 23.36 -29.60
N LEU A 370 7.73 23.91 -28.45
CA LEU A 370 6.83 24.35 -27.38
C LEU A 370 6.22 25.74 -27.61
N ARG A 371 6.55 26.42 -28.71
CA ARG A 371 6.04 27.76 -29.08
C ARG A 371 6.19 28.81 -27.97
N LEU A 372 7.30 28.81 -27.24
CA LEU A 372 7.53 29.75 -26.12
C LEU A 372 7.79 31.19 -26.56
N GLY A 373 8.00 31.41 -27.86
CA GLY A 373 8.34 32.70 -28.44
C GLY A 373 9.81 33.06 -28.26
N ARG A 374 10.20 34.25 -28.76
CA ARG A 374 11.61 34.70 -28.78
C ARG A 374 12.16 35.13 -27.42
N ARG A 375 11.29 35.40 -26.43
CA ARG A 375 11.65 35.92 -25.11
C ARG A 375 11.29 34.92 -24.01
N PHE A 376 11.67 33.66 -24.20
CA PHE A 376 11.54 32.65 -23.14
C PHE A 376 12.69 32.79 -22.14
N VAL A 377 12.47 32.26 -20.94
CA VAL A 377 13.49 32.24 -19.88
C VAL A 377 13.95 30.80 -19.71
N PHE A 378 15.25 30.55 -19.69
CA PHE A 378 15.82 29.24 -19.47
C PHE A 378 16.18 29.05 -17.99
N GLN A 379 15.77 27.95 -17.39
CA GLN A 379 16.19 27.56 -16.05
C GLN A 379 17.18 26.39 -16.12
N GLN A 380 18.30 26.56 -15.41
CA GLN A 380 19.29 25.53 -15.10
C GLN A 380 19.75 25.71 -13.65
N ASP A 381 20.36 24.68 -13.05
CA ASP A 381 20.90 24.78 -11.70
C ASP A 381 22.27 25.49 -11.65
N ASN A 382 22.87 25.58 -10.45
CA ASN A 382 24.17 26.22 -10.24
C ASN A 382 25.34 25.22 -10.20
N ASP A 383 25.24 24.05 -10.85
CA ASP A 383 26.38 23.16 -11.01
C ASP A 383 27.54 23.94 -11.66
N PRO A 384 28.80 23.76 -11.20
CA PRO A 384 29.97 24.38 -11.81
C PRO A 384 30.01 24.29 -13.34
N LYS A 385 29.54 23.18 -13.93
CA LYS A 385 29.50 22.99 -15.39
C LYS A 385 28.53 23.96 -16.11
N HIS A 386 27.47 24.37 -15.42
CA HIS A 386 26.47 25.32 -15.93
C HIS A 386 26.90 26.79 -15.75
N LYS A 387 27.76 27.04 -14.75
CA LYS A 387 28.30 28.37 -14.42
C LYS A 387 29.64 28.69 -15.06
N ALA A 388 30.20 27.78 -15.86
CA ALA A 388 31.42 28.03 -16.60
C ALA A 388 31.30 29.33 -17.43
N LYS A 389 32.34 30.17 -17.40
CA LYS A 389 32.37 31.47 -18.10
C LYS A 389 31.96 31.33 -19.57
N SER A 390 32.47 30.31 -20.23
CA SER A 390 32.21 30.00 -21.64
C SER A 390 30.77 29.55 -21.92
N THR A 391 30.05 29.01 -20.94
CA THR A 391 28.61 28.71 -21.03
C THR A 391 27.77 29.97 -20.84
N MET A 392 28.15 30.82 -19.88
CA MET A 392 27.46 32.10 -19.63
C MET A 392 27.62 33.08 -20.81
N GLU A 393 28.80 33.13 -21.44
CA GLU A 393 29.03 33.91 -22.66
C GLU A 393 28.20 33.38 -23.83
N TRP A 394 28.06 32.06 -23.97
CA TRP A 394 27.20 31.46 -25.00
C TRP A 394 25.73 31.89 -24.86
N PHE A 395 25.18 31.87 -23.64
CA PHE A 395 23.82 32.37 -23.40
C PHE A 395 23.67 33.84 -23.78
N LYS A 396 24.66 34.68 -23.45
CA LYS A 396 24.68 36.10 -23.80
C LYS A 396 24.67 36.30 -25.32
N ASN A 397 25.51 35.55 -26.05
CA ASN A 397 25.63 35.62 -27.50
C ASN A 397 24.37 35.13 -28.23
N LYS A 398 23.67 34.13 -27.69
CA LYS A 398 22.40 33.63 -28.23
C LYS A 398 21.18 34.43 -27.74
N HIS A 399 21.38 35.49 -26.95
CA HIS A 399 20.34 36.32 -26.34
C HIS A 399 19.31 35.52 -25.51
N ILE A 400 19.77 34.49 -24.81
CA ILE A 400 18.94 33.64 -23.96
C ILE A 400 18.97 34.18 -22.53
N GLN A 401 17.79 34.49 -21.99
CA GLN A 401 17.66 34.91 -20.59
C GLN A 401 17.73 33.68 -19.68
N VAL A 402 18.69 33.66 -18.75
CA VAL A 402 18.82 32.59 -17.76
C VAL A 402 18.18 33.04 -16.44
N LEU A 403 17.31 32.20 -15.87
CA LEU A 403 16.68 32.45 -14.58
C LEU A 403 17.72 32.41 -13.45
N GLU A 404 17.71 33.41 -12.56
CA GLU A 404 18.52 33.35 -11.35
C GLU A 404 18.04 32.18 -10.48
N TRP A 405 18.95 31.28 -10.09
CA TRP A 405 18.59 30.07 -9.37
C TRP A 405 19.29 29.99 -8.01
N PRO A 406 18.58 29.65 -6.93
CA PRO A 406 19.21 29.39 -5.64
C PRO A 406 19.81 27.98 -5.59
N SER A 407 21.07 27.86 -5.14
CA SER A 407 21.76 26.57 -5.01
C SER A 407 21.00 25.57 -4.11
N GLN A 408 21.18 24.27 -4.37
CA GLN A 408 20.57 23.17 -3.60
C GLN A 408 19.03 23.26 -3.49
N SER A 409 18.36 23.59 -4.58
CA SER A 409 16.91 23.80 -4.61
C SER A 409 16.15 22.88 -5.56
N PRO A 410 16.31 21.55 -5.48
CA PRO A 410 15.55 20.62 -6.33
C PRO A 410 14.04 20.73 -6.06
N ASP A 411 13.62 21.03 -4.83
CA ASP A 411 12.21 21.22 -4.48
C ASP A 411 11.57 22.45 -5.17
N LEU A 412 12.39 23.39 -5.66
CA LEU A 412 11.95 24.50 -6.50
C LEU A 412 11.92 24.14 -7.98
N ASN A 413 12.59 23.09 -8.46
CA ASN A 413 12.56 22.71 -9.87
C ASN A 413 11.36 21.76 -10.14
N PRO A 414 10.36 22.15 -10.94
CA PRO A 414 9.18 21.30 -11.14
C PRO A 414 9.46 20.07 -12.02
N ILE A 415 10.59 20.02 -12.72
CA ILE A 415 10.98 18.84 -13.53
C ILE A 415 11.25 17.61 -12.66
N GLU A 416 11.61 17.80 -11.39
CA GLU A 416 11.81 16.70 -10.42
C GLU A 416 10.54 15.86 -10.22
N ASN A 417 9.36 16.47 -10.39
CA ASN A 417 8.10 15.73 -10.39
C ASN A 417 7.97 14.83 -11.61
N LEU A 418 8.35 15.33 -12.79
CA LEU A 418 8.36 14.55 -14.03
C LEU A 418 9.40 13.44 -13.98
N TRP A 419 10.58 13.67 -13.38
CA TRP A 419 11.56 12.62 -13.11
C TRP A 419 11.03 11.50 -12.24
N LYS A 420 10.30 11.84 -11.18
CA LYS A 420 9.67 10.83 -10.33
C LYS A 420 8.63 10.01 -11.09
N GLU A 421 7.81 10.67 -11.89
CA GLU A 421 6.76 10.02 -12.71
C GLU A 421 7.39 9.12 -13.78
N LEU A 422 8.37 9.63 -14.53
CA LEU A 422 9.15 8.91 -15.53
C LEU A 422 9.78 7.65 -14.94
N LYS A 423 10.57 7.77 -13.86
CA LYS A 423 11.23 6.62 -13.21
C LYS A 423 10.22 5.57 -12.75
N THR A 424 9.06 6.01 -12.26
CA THR A 424 7.99 5.11 -11.83
C THR A 424 7.38 4.36 -13.01
N ALA A 425 7.09 5.05 -14.11
CA ALA A 425 6.50 4.45 -15.30
C ALA A 425 7.49 3.52 -16.04
N VAL A 426 8.73 3.96 -16.25
CA VAL A 426 9.79 3.14 -16.86
C VAL A 426 10.05 1.86 -16.06
N HIS A 427 10.06 1.95 -14.72
CA HIS A 427 10.23 0.76 -13.88
C HIS A 427 9.05 -0.23 -13.99
N LYS A 428 7.82 0.25 -14.26
CA LYS A 428 6.68 -0.64 -14.53
C LYS A 428 6.86 -1.41 -15.84
N CYS A 429 7.47 -0.81 -16.86
CA CYS A 429 7.78 -1.45 -18.13
C CYS A 429 8.88 -2.53 -18.02
N SER A 430 9.62 -2.57 -16.90
CA SER A 430 10.65 -3.58 -16.61
C SER A 430 11.68 -3.79 -17.74
N PRO A 431 12.44 -2.74 -18.14
CA PRO A 431 13.45 -2.85 -19.20
C PRO A 431 14.52 -3.90 -18.86
N SER A 432 14.92 -4.67 -19.86
CA SER A 432 15.88 -5.77 -19.72
C SER A 432 17.32 -5.35 -19.98
N ASN A 433 17.52 -4.26 -20.73
CA ASN A 433 18.83 -3.74 -21.12
C ASN A 433 18.81 -2.20 -21.26
N LEU A 434 19.99 -1.59 -21.44
CA LEU A 434 20.11 -0.12 -21.51
C LEU A 434 19.48 0.51 -22.75
N THR A 435 19.34 -0.24 -23.85
CA THR A 435 18.68 0.24 -25.07
C THR A 435 17.18 0.31 -24.87
N GLU A 436 16.57 -0.75 -24.34
CA GLU A 436 15.16 -0.75 -23.93
C GLU A 436 14.87 0.33 -22.87
N LEU A 437 15.78 0.50 -21.91
CA LEU A 437 15.65 1.55 -20.90
C LEU A 437 15.57 2.93 -21.55
N GLU A 438 16.44 3.22 -22.51
CA GLU A 438 16.44 4.49 -23.24
C GLU A 438 15.14 4.68 -24.05
N LEU A 439 14.71 3.66 -24.79
CA LEU A 439 13.48 3.70 -25.58
C LEU A 439 12.26 3.94 -24.70
N PHE A 440 12.13 3.24 -23.57
CA PHE A 440 11.03 3.45 -22.63
C PHE A 440 11.08 4.83 -21.97
N CYS A 441 12.27 5.37 -21.70
CA CYS A 441 12.38 6.74 -21.19
C CYS A 441 11.84 7.75 -22.21
N LYS A 442 12.21 7.64 -23.48
CA LYS A 442 11.72 8.52 -24.56
C LYS A 442 10.20 8.40 -24.74
N ASP A 443 9.69 7.18 -24.86
CA ASP A 443 8.26 6.91 -25.03
C ASP A 443 7.41 7.44 -23.86
N VAL A 444 7.84 7.20 -22.62
CA VAL A 444 7.15 7.73 -21.43
C VAL A 444 7.25 9.25 -21.36
N TRP A 445 8.40 9.81 -21.73
CA TRP A 445 8.60 11.26 -21.73
C TRP A 445 7.64 11.97 -22.67
N GLU A 446 7.54 11.50 -23.91
CA GLU A 446 6.64 12.04 -24.95
C GLU A 446 5.16 11.85 -24.61
N LYS A 447 4.81 10.78 -23.87
CA LYS A 447 3.44 10.53 -23.40
C LYS A 447 3.01 11.41 -22.22
N ASN A 448 3.90 12.23 -21.64
CA ASN A 448 3.49 13.16 -20.59
C ASN A 448 2.48 14.17 -21.14
N SER A 449 1.32 14.26 -20.49
CA SER A 449 0.28 15.15 -20.98
C SER A 449 0.69 16.61 -20.81
N VAL A 450 0.35 17.43 -21.82
CA VAL A 450 0.46 18.89 -21.74
C VAL A 450 -0.27 19.43 -20.50
N SER A 451 -1.43 18.86 -20.18
CA SER A 451 -2.21 19.21 -18.98
C SER A 451 -1.44 18.97 -17.67
N ARG A 452 -0.62 17.91 -17.60
CA ARG A 452 0.22 17.63 -16.42
C ARG A 452 1.28 18.69 -16.26
N CYS A 453 1.95 19.05 -17.36
CA CYS A 453 2.98 20.09 -17.39
C CYS A 453 2.42 21.45 -17.00
N ALA A 454 1.29 21.86 -17.60
CA ALA A 454 0.60 23.11 -17.27
C ALA A 454 0.26 23.20 -15.78
N LYS A 455 -0.28 22.14 -15.19
CA LYS A 455 -0.65 22.09 -13.77
C LYS A 455 0.56 22.21 -12.82
N LEU A 456 1.72 21.67 -13.20
CA LEU A 456 2.96 21.83 -12.42
C LEU A 456 3.38 23.30 -12.36
N ILE A 457 3.23 24.02 -13.46
CA ILE A 457 3.59 25.44 -13.56
C ILE A 457 2.53 26.34 -12.90
N GLU A 458 1.25 26.05 -13.08
CA GLU A 458 0.16 26.80 -12.43
C GLU A 458 0.26 26.75 -10.90
N THR A 459 0.69 25.61 -10.36
CA THR A 459 0.88 25.44 -8.91
C THR A 459 2.25 25.89 -8.39
N TYR A 460 3.11 26.44 -9.26
CA TYR A 460 4.46 26.87 -8.92
C TYR A 460 4.53 27.90 -7.78
N PRO A 461 3.65 28.93 -7.70
CA PRO A 461 3.68 29.91 -6.61
C PRO A 461 3.51 29.27 -5.21
N LYS A 462 2.88 28.09 -5.12
CA LYS A 462 2.76 27.35 -3.86
C LYS A 462 4.12 26.85 -3.34
N ARG A 463 5.09 26.61 -4.23
CA ARG A 463 6.49 26.28 -3.85
C ARG A 463 7.17 27.48 -3.23
N LEU A 464 7.04 28.65 -3.85
CA LEU A 464 7.60 29.91 -3.33
C LEU A 464 7.04 30.22 -1.94
N THR A 465 5.71 30.14 -1.79
CA THR A 465 5.03 30.32 -0.50
C THR A 465 5.55 29.33 0.55
N ALA A 466 5.78 28.07 0.18
CA ALA A 466 6.32 27.07 1.09
C ALA A 466 7.78 27.36 1.50
N VAL A 467 8.60 27.92 0.61
CA VAL A 467 9.97 28.36 0.95
C VAL A 467 9.94 29.53 1.92
N ILE A 468 9.06 30.51 1.70
CA ILE A 468 8.88 31.67 2.59
C ILE A 468 8.43 31.21 3.97
N ALA A 469 7.41 30.35 4.04
CA ALA A 469 6.92 29.79 5.31
C ALA A 469 8.01 28.99 6.05
N ALA A 470 8.91 28.32 5.31
CA ALA A 470 10.04 27.60 5.86
C ALA A 470 11.28 28.49 6.13
N LYS A 471 11.18 29.82 5.97
CA LYS A 471 12.29 30.77 6.08
C LYS A 471 13.53 30.35 5.26
N GLY A 472 13.30 29.95 4.01
CA GLY A 472 14.36 29.46 3.11
C GLY A 472 14.70 27.98 3.29
N GLY A 473 14.12 27.30 4.27
CA GLY A 473 14.31 25.88 4.53
C GLY A 473 13.76 24.96 3.43
N ALA A 474 13.91 23.65 3.64
CA ALA A 474 13.52 22.65 2.65
C ALA A 474 12.02 22.35 2.70
N THR A 475 11.35 22.36 1.55
CA THR A 475 9.88 22.29 1.50
C THR A 475 9.34 20.87 1.34
N LYS A 476 8.02 20.69 1.25
CA LYS A 476 7.40 19.38 1.05
C LYS A 476 7.57 18.82 -0.37
N TYR A 477 7.93 19.70 -1.32
CA TYR A 477 7.97 19.43 -2.75
C TYR A 477 9.12 18.52 -3.15
#